data_AF-A0A227J4M1-F1
#
_entry.id   AF-A0A227J4M1-F1
#
_cell.length_a   1.000
_cell.length_b   1.000
_cell.length_c   1.000
_cell.angle_alpha   90.00
_cell.angle_beta   90.00
_cell.angle_gamma   90.00
#
_symmetry.space_group_name_H-M   'P 1'
#
loop_
_entity.id
_entity.type
_entity.pdbx_description
1 polymer ?
#
loop_
_entity_poly.entity_id
_entity_poly.type
_entity_poly.pdbx_seq_one_letter_code
_entity_poly.pdbx_strand_id
1 'polypeptide(L)'
;GLSPVVPGTMGTLAAVPFFLLLAQLPFPAYVVVVLLSCVIGIKICQVTSDDMKVHDHGSIVWDEFAGFWITMSIVPALNIPITEWKWLLTGFILFRFFDMVKPWPIGWLDKR
;
A
#
# COMPACT_ATOMS: atom_id res chain seq x y z
N GLY A 1 5.28 -2.95 11.88
CA GLY A 1 5.72 -1.56 12.03
C GLY A 1 5.81 -1.24 13.51
N LEU A 2 6.92 -0.65 13.96
CA LEU A 2 7.12 -0.22 15.36
C LEU A 2 7.89 1.12 15.38
N SER A 3 7.62 2.02 14.41
CA SER A 3 8.15 3.39 14.48
C SER A 3 7.15 4.25 15.27
N PRO A 4 7.54 4.79 16.44
CA PRO A 4 6.63 5.39 17.42
C PRO A 4 6.10 6.78 17.03
N VAL A 5 6.46 7.32 15.86
CA VAL A 5 6.15 8.72 15.49
C VAL A 5 5.18 8.84 14.30
N VAL A 6 5.34 8.05 13.24
CA VAL A 6 4.37 7.96 12.12
C VAL A 6 4.48 6.57 11.46
N PRO A 7 3.86 5.51 12.01
CA PRO A 7 4.04 4.15 11.52
C PRO A 7 3.72 4.04 10.02
N GLY A 8 2.69 4.75 9.54
CA GLY A 8 2.28 4.62 8.15
C GLY A 8 3.04 5.42 7.09
N THR A 9 3.77 6.46 7.50
CA THR A 9 4.66 7.16 6.55
C THR A 9 5.94 6.35 6.32
N MET A 10 6.45 5.71 7.38
CA MET A 10 7.60 4.81 7.27
C MET A 10 7.26 3.54 6.49
N GLY A 11 6.03 3.01 6.65
CA GLY A 11 5.54 1.88 5.87
C GLY A 11 5.45 2.22 4.37
N THR A 12 4.75 3.28 4.02
CA THR A 12 4.64 3.72 2.61
C THR A 12 6.02 4.04 1.98
N LEU A 13 6.94 4.68 2.73
CA LEU A 13 8.30 4.92 2.25
C LEU A 13 9.08 3.62 2.02
N ALA A 14 8.91 2.64 2.90
CA ALA A 14 9.51 1.32 2.72
C ALA A 14 8.95 0.57 1.51
N ALA A 15 7.73 0.90 1.05
CA ALA A 15 7.14 0.31 -0.16
C ALA A 15 7.74 0.86 -1.48
N VAL A 16 8.40 2.02 -1.45
CA VAL A 16 8.97 2.69 -2.64
C VAL A 16 10.08 1.87 -3.32
N PRO A 17 11.13 1.39 -2.61
CA PRO A 17 12.16 0.55 -3.24
C PRO A 17 11.59 -0.71 -3.90
N PHE A 18 10.60 -1.36 -3.27
CA PHE A 18 9.93 -2.53 -3.84
C PHE A 18 9.12 -2.16 -5.08
N PHE A 19 8.42 -1.02 -5.06
CA PHE A 19 7.75 -0.52 -6.26
C PHE A 19 8.74 -0.32 -7.42
N LEU A 20 9.92 0.28 -7.17
CA LEU A 20 10.93 0.50 -8.21
C LEU A 20 11.47 -0.81 -8.79
N LEU A 21 11.50 -1.90 -8.00
CA LEU A 21 11.83 -3.24 -8.50
C LEU A 21 10.68 -3.83 -9.31
N LEU A 22 9.44 -3.71 -8.82
CA LEU A 22 8.25 -4.24 -9.50
C LEU A 22 7.98 -3.53 -10.82
N ALA A 23 8.18 -2.22 -10.89
CA ALA A 23 7.91 -1.40 -12.07
C ALA A 23 8.80 -1.78 -13.28
N GLN A 24 9.90 -2.51 -13.06
CA GLN A 24 10.74 -3.06 -14.13
C GLN A 24 10.13 -4.28 -14.81
N LEU A 25 9.11 -4.90 -14.21
CA LEU A 25 8.42 -6.04 -14.79
C LEU A 25 7.46 -5.60 -15.90
N PRO A 26 7.17 -6.48 -16.89
CA PRO A 26 6.06 -6.27 -17.80
C PRO A 26 4.75 -6.06 -17.03
N PHE A 27 3.88 -5.18 -17.53
CA PHE A 27 2.63 -4.84 -16.85
C PHE A 27 1.78 -6.06 -16.40
N PRO A 28 1.61 -7.13 -17.20
CA PRO A 28 0.88 -8.31 -16.74
C PRO A 28 1.54 -9.00 -15.52
N ALA A 29 2.87 -9.08 -15.49
CA ALA A 29 3.61 -9.66 -14.37
C ALA A 29 3.51 -8.77 -13.12
N TYR A 30 3.58 -7.45 -13.30
CA TYR A 30 3.34 -6.48 -12.23
C TYR A 30 1.96 -6.69 -11.58
N VAL A 31 0.90 -6.77 -12.40
CA VAL A 31 -0.48 -6.98 -11.93
C VAL A 31 -0.60 -8.28 -11.15
N VAL A 32 -0.02 -9.38 -11.63
CA VAL A 32 -0.02 -10.67 -10.92
C VAL A 32 0.65 -10.56 -9.56
N VAL A 33 1.81 -9.91 -9.48
CA VAL A 33 2.53 -9.75 -8.19
C VAL A 33 1.72 -8.88 -7.23
N VAL A 34 1.13 -7.79 -7.70
CA VAL A 34 0.27 -6.93 -6.85
C VAL A 34 -0.97 -7.70 -6.36
N LEU A 35 -1.64 -8.46 -7.23
CA LEU A 35 -2.78 -9.30 -6.81
C LEU A 35 -2.38 -10.36 -5.79
N LEU A 36 -1.27 -11.05 -6.02
CA LEU A 36 -0.73 -12.02 -5.05
C LEU A 36 -0.40 -11.34 -3.72
N SER A 37 0.18 -10.14 -3.75
CA SER A 37 0.46 -9.39 -2.52
C SER A 37 -0.81 -9.01 -1.76
N CYS A 38 -1.91 -8.70 -2.46
CA CYS A 38 -3.20 -8.43 -1.83
C CYS A 38 -3.78 -9.69 -1.19
N VAL A 39 -3.72 -10.85 -1.88
CA VAL A 39 -4.20 -12.13 -1.36
C VAL A 39 -3.37 -12.59 -0.16
N ILE A 40 -2.05 -12.41 -0.21
CA ILE A 40 -1.14 -12.67 0.91
C ILE A 40 -1.49 -11.73 2.07
N GLY A 41 -1.77 -10.46 1.77
CA GLY A 41 -2.22 -9.46 2.75
C GLY A 41 -3.46 -9.92 3.50
N ILE A 42 -4.49 -10.39 2.81
CA ILE A 42 -5.70 -10.94 3.46
C ILE A 42 -5.36 -12.07 4.44
N LYS A 43 -4.47 -13.00 4.07
CA LYS A 43 -4.03 -14.07 4.98
C LYS A 43 -3.26 -13.53 6.18
N ILE A 44 -2.38 -12.54 5.97
CA ILE A 44 -1.63 -11.92 7.06
C ILE A 44 -2.58 -11.18 8.01
N CYS A 45 -3.56 -10.44 7.48
CA CYS A 45 -4.57 -9.75 8.28
C CYS A 45 -5.44 -10.74 9.07
N GLN A 46 -5.83 -11.86 8.46
CA GLN A 46 -6.58 -12.91 9.13
C GLN A 46 -5.79 -13.52 10.30
N VAL A 47 -4.53 -13.93 10.05
CA VAL A 47 -3.66 -14.53 11.08
C VAL A 47 -3.35 -13.53 12.19
N THR A 48 -3.09 -12.27 11.84
CA THR A 48 -2.81 -11.21 12.83
C THR A 48 -4.04 -10.90 13.68
N SER A 49 -5.24 -10.89 13.09
CA SER A 49 -6.51 -10.73 13.79
C SER A 49 -6.78 -11.91 14.75
N ASP A 50 -6.49 -13.14 14.31
CA ASP A 50 -6.72 -14.35 15.10
C ASP A 50 -5.72 -14.47 16.27
N ASP A 51 -4.46 -14.07 16.06
CA ASP A 51 -3.41 -14.15 17.09
C ASP A 51 -3.50 -13.02 18.13
N MET A 52 -3.99 -11.82 17.78
CA MET A 52 -3.86 -10.67 18.66
C MET A 52 -4.95 -10.48 19.71
N LYS A 53 -6.15 -11.11 19.64
CA LYS A 53 -7.25 -11.05 20.65
C LYS A 53 -7.63 -9.65 21.22
N VAL A 54 -7.06 -8.58 20.68
CA VAL A 54 -7.20 -7.19 21.08
C VAL A 54 -7.43 -6.43 19.79
N HIS A 55 -8.59 -5.77 19.72
CA HIS A 55 -9.00 -4.97 18.58
C HIS A 55 -7.90 -3.99 18.15
N ASP A 56 -7.57 -4.07 16.87
CA ASP A 56 -7.00 -3.00 16.06
C ASP A 56 -5.68 -2.40 16.58
N HIS A 57 -4.61 -3.16 16.45
CA HIS A 57 -3.28 -2.55 16.40
C HIS A 57 -3.11 -1.93 15.02
N GLY A 58 -3.42 -0.64 14.94
CA GLY A 58 -3.35 0.15 13.73
C GLY A 58 -2.08 -0.10 12.93
N SER A 59 -2.24 -0.14 11.61
CA SER A 59 -1.19 -0.26 10.59
C SER A 59 -0.53 -1.65 10.51
N ILE A 60 -1.28 -2.62 9.98
CA ILE A 60 -0.65 -3.67 9.18
C ILE A 60 0.02 -2.95 8.01
N VAL A 61 1.33 -2.74 8.13
CA VAL A 61 2.17 -2.06 7.13
C VAL A 61 1.98 -2.66 5.72
N TRP A 62 1.58 -3.93 5.66
CA TRP A 62 1.28 -4.61 4.41
C TRP A 62 0.15 -3.97 3.60
N ASP A 63 -0.89 -3.45 4.27
CA ASP A 63 -2.01 -2.78 3.58
C ASP A 63 -1.55 -1.48 2.92
N GLU A 64 -0.57 -0.80 3.51
CA GLU A 64 0.06 0.39 2.92
C GLU A 64 0.92 0.04 1.70
N PHE A 65 1.64 -1.09 1.76
CA PHE A 65 2.41 -1.59 0.62
C PHE A 65 1.48 -1.93 -0.55
N ALA A 66 0.44 -2.74 -0.28
CA ALA A 66 -0.51 -3.15 -1.29
C ALA A 66 -1.25 -1.96 -1.89
N GLY A 67 -1.77 -1.05 -1.05
CA GLY A 67 -2.48 0.15 -1.50
C GLY A 67 -1.60 1.12 -2.30
N PHE A 68 -0.34 1.31 -1.88
CA PHE A 68 0.61 2.13 -2.62
C PHE A 68 0.95 1.51 -3.98
N TRP A 69 1.19 0.20 -4.06
CA TRP A 69 1.45 -0.47 -5.34
C TRP A 69 0.23 -0.43 -6.26
N ILE A 70 -0.99 -0.62 -5.74
CA ILE A 70 -2.21 -0.44 -6.55
C ILE A 70 -2.26 0.98 -7.11
N THR A 71 -2.00 2.00 -6.29
CA THR A 71 -1.99 3.41 -6.74
C THR A 71 -0.95 3.62 -7.84
N MET A 72 0.25 3.08 -7.65
CA MET A 72 1.35 3.22 -8.60
C MET A 72 1.22 2.34 -9.85
N SER A 73 0.26 1.41 -9.91
CA SER A 73 -0.04 0.59 -11.10
C SER A 73 -0.39 1.44 -12.33
N ILE A 74 -0.84 2.67 -12.13
CA ILE A 74 -1.12 3.63 -13.20
C ILE A 74 0.12 3.99 -14.02
N VAL A 75 1.30 3.99 -13.40
CA VAL A 75 2.58 4.32 -14.07
C VAL A 75 2.90 3.29 -15.16
N PRO A 76 3.04 1.99 -14.87
CA PRO A 76 3.25 1.00 -15.92
C PRO A 76 2.02 0.82 -16.84
N ALA A 77 0.79 1.03 -16.35
CA ALA A 77 -0.41 0.95 -17.19
C ALA A 77 -0.44 2.02 -18.30
N LEU A 78 -0.01 3.24 -17.99
CA LEU A 78 0.08 4.35 -18.93
C LEU A 78 1.43 4.42 -19.68
N ASN A 79 2.31 3.43 -19.49
CA ASN A 79 3.68 3.40 -20.03
C ASN A 79 4.50 4.66 -19.66
N ILE A 80 4.28 5.21 -18.47
CA ILE A 80 5.02 6.34 -17.96
C ILE A 80 6.43 5.87 -17.53
N PRO A 81 7.50 6.57 -17.92
CA PRO A 81 8.85 6.21 -17.50
C PRO A 81 9.05 6.30 -15.98
N ILE A 82 9.67 5.30 -15.38
CA ILE A 82 9.99 5.26 -13.93
C ILE A 82 10.97 6.38 -13.54
N THR A 83 11.74 6.90 -14.50
CA THR A 83 12.64 8.03 -14.31
C THR A 83 11.90 9.34 -14.00
N GLU A 84 10.60 9.42 -14.28
CA GLU A 84 9.76 10.55 -13.89
C GLU A 84 9.35 10.50 -12.42
N TRP A 85 10.27 10.88 -11.54
CA TRP A 85 10.06 10.95 -10.09
C TRP A 85 8.84 11.79 -9.66
N LYS A 86 8.36 12.70 -10.52
CA LYS A 86 7.14 13.49 -10.28
C LYS A 86 5.92 12.61 -10.07
N TRP A 87 5.78 11.52 -10.84
CA TRP A 87 4.67 10.58 -10.71
C TRP A 87 4.77 9.74 -9.45
N LEU A 88 6.00 9.33 -9.08
CA LEU A 88 6.25 8.66 -7.81
C LEU A 88 5.87 9.54 -6.62
N LEU A 89 6.30 10.81 -6.64
CA LEU A 89 5.97 11.77 -5.58
C LEU A 89 4.47 12.08 -5.54
N THR A 90 3.84 12.27 -6.71
CA THR A 90 2.40 12.52 -6.80
C THR A 90 1.59 11.34 -6.30
N GLY A 91 1.93 10.11 -6.73
CA GLY A 91 1.29 8.89 -6.26
C GLY A 91 1.47 8.67 -4.76
N PHE A 92 2.67 8.96 -4.23
CA PHE A 92 2.93 8.93 -2.79
C PHE A 92 2.06 9.93 -2.02
N ILE A 93 2.01 11.19 -2.46
CA ILE A 93 1.22 12.24 -1.81
C ILE A 93 -0.28 11.91 -1.88
N LEU A 94 -0.78 11.50 -3.05
CA LEU A 94 -2.18 11.14 -3.24
C LEU A 94 -2.55 9.93 -2.38
N PHE A 95 -1.75 8.87 -2.41
CA PHE A 95 -1.99 7.69 -1.59
C PHE A 95 -2.04 8.05 -0.11
N ARG A 96 -1.04 8.78 0.40
CA ARG A 96 -1.00 9.22 1.80
C ARG A 96 -2.17 10.12 2.15
N PHE A 97 -2.59 11.01 1.25
CA PHE A 97 -3.76 11.86 1.45
C PHE A 97 -5.03 11.02 1.58
N PHE A 98 -5.28 10.07 0.66
CA PHE A 98 -6.48 9.22 0.71
C PHE A 98 -6.46 8.21 1.87
N ASP A 99 -5.30 7.65 2.19
CA ASP A 99 -5.09 6.73 3.32
C ASP A 99 -5.33 7.44 4.67
N MET A 100 -4.87 8.69 4.82
CA MET A 100 -5.11 9.49 6.04
C MET A 100 -6.52 10.05 6.14
N VAL A 101 -7.12 10.46 5.02
CA VAL A 101 -8.46 11.06 5.01
C VAL A 101 -9.54 9.99 5.17
N LYS A 102 -9.27 8.72 4.83
CA LYS A 102 -10.24 7.61 4.78
C LYS A 102 -11.61 8.09 4.29
N PRO A 103 -11.70 8.71 3.10
CA PRO A 103 -12.94 9.31 2.66
C PRO A 103 -14.04 8.24 2.60
N TRP A 104 -15.27 8.70 2.86
CA TRP A 104 -16.47 7.86 2.86
C TRP A 104 -16.51 6.96 1.61
N PRO A 105 -16.76 5.64 1.72
CA PRO A 105 -17.45 4.91 2.79
C PRO A 105 -16.57 4.17 3.82
N ILE A 106 -15.24 4.21 3.68
CA ILE A 106 -14.31 3.42 4.51
C ILE A 106 -14.32 3.89 5.98
N GLY A 107 -14.34 5.20 6.23
CA GLY A 107 -14.41 5.75 7.59
C GLY A 107 -15.72 5.49 8.37
N TRP A 108 -16.76 4.92 7.74
CA TRP A 108 -18.00 4.53 8.42
C TRP A 108 -17.96 3.08 8.92
N LEU A 109 -17.22 2.20 8.23
CA LEU A 109 -17.00 0.80 8.62
C LEU A 109 -15.96 0.66 9.74
N ASP A 110 -15.01 1.60 9.82
CA ASP A 110 -13.90 1.62 10.79
C ASP A 110 -14.33 2.10 12.21
N LYS A 111 -15.61 2.45 12.41
CA LYS A 111 -16.14 3.00 13.68
C LYS A 111 -16.74 1.94 14.62
N ARG A 112 -16.28 0.69 14.60
CA ARG A 112 -16.74 -0.34 15.55
C ARG A 112 -15.59 -1.06 16.23
#